data_AF-A0A837I6J7-F1
#
_entry.id   AF-A0A837I6J7-F1
#
_cell.length_a   1.000
_cell.length_b   1.000
_cell.length_c   1.000
_cell.angle_alpha   90.00
_cell.angle_beta   90.00
_cell.angle_gamma   90.00
#
_symmetry.space_group_name_H-M   'P 1'
#
loop_
_entity.id
_entity.type
_entity.pdbx_description
1 polymer ?
#
loop_
_entity_poly.entity_id
_entity_poly.type
_entity_poly.pdbx_seq_one_letter_code
_entity_poly.pdbx_strand_id
1 'polypeptide(L)'
;EIKLKSTTYYSIVVNELLKVDLVNDVGFRYGEAKSFPEFNRVDNVENILSNKLSALISRDEPKDVVDIWIIAKNISVDWPKMFQDANSKAAGIFPPEVAKKLTEFPTTMLEKIKWINDQPEAQVFSADITNICNSILKEEID
;
A
#
# COMPACT_ATOMS: atom_id res chain seq x y z
N GLU A 1 -14.20 -5.54 22.87
CA GLU A 1 -13.28 -4.84 23.80
C GLU A 1 -12.80 -3.54 23.13
N ILE A 2 -12.82 -2.40 23.84
CA ILE A 2 -12.29 -1.12 23.33
C ILE A 2 -10.90 -0.92 23.95
N LYS A 3 -9.86 -0.84 23.11
CA LYS A 3 -8.48 -0.57 23.55
C LYS A 3 -8.10 0.86 23.15
N LEU A 4 -7.97 1.72 24.16
CA LEU A 4 -7.39 3.05 23.99
C LEU A 4 -5.88 2.91 23.90
N LYS A 5 -5.30 3.28 22.76
CA LYS A 5 -3.85 3.19 22.53
C LYS A 5 -3.18 4.56 22.52
N SER A 6 -3.86 5.62 22.10
CA SER A 6 -3.39 7.01 22.24
C SER A 6 -4.55 8.02 22.13
N THR A 7 -4.26 9.32 22.21
CA THR A 7 -5.22 10.41 21.95
C THR A 7 -5.60 10.54 20.48
N THR A 8 -4.81 9.96 19.56
CA THR A 8 -4.98 10.05 18.11
C THR A 8 -5.34 8.72 17.45
N TYR A 9 -5.38 7.63 18.19
CA TYR A 9 -5.66 6.30 17.66
C TYR A 9 -6.51 5.47 18.63
N TYR A 10 -7.64 5.01 18.12
CA TYR A 10 -8.60 4.16 18.82
C TYR A 10 -8.70 2.82 18.09
N SER A 11 -8.63 1.71 18.82
CA SER A 11 -8.80 0.37 18.27
C SER A 11 -9.94 -0.34 18.99
N ILE A 12 -10.94 -0.76 18.24
CA ILE A 12 -12.15 -1.42 18.74
C ILE A 12 -12.20 -2.82 18.15
N VAL A 13 -12.36 -3.84 19.00
CA VAL A 13 -12.62 -5.21 18.54
C VAL A 13 -14.04 -5.59 18.91
N VAL A 14 -14.88 -5.80 17.89
CA VAL A 14 -16.28 -6.20 18.01
C VAL A 14 -16.37 -7.71 17.92
N ASN A 15 -16.95 -8.34 18.95
CA ASN A 15 -17.17 -9.79 19.05
C ASN A 15 -15.92 -10.64 18.77
N GLU A 16 -14.73 -10.14 19.13
CA GLU A 16 -13.43 -10.82 18.89
C GLU A 16 -13.11 -11.12 17.41
N LEU A 17 -13.92 -10.60 16.47
CA LEU A 17 -13.84 -10.92 15.04
C LEU A 17 -13.47 -9.70 14.21
N LEU A 18 -14.19 -8.59 14.39
CA LEU A 18 -14.03 -7.39 13.58
C LEU A 18 -13.18 -6.36 14.33
N LYS A 19 -12.00 -6.07 13.79
CA LYS A 19 -11.14 -4.99 14.25
C LYS A 19 -11.45 -3.71 13.48
N VAL A 20 -11.80 -2.65 14.19
CA VAL A 20 -12.04 -1.30 13.68
C VAL A 20 -10.98 -0.37 14.27
N ASP A 21 -10.13 0.17 13.42
CA ASP A 21 -9.09 1.12 13.79
C ASP A 21 -9.48 2.52 13.30
N LEU A 22 -9.57 3.47 14.23
CA LEU A 22 -9.85 4.88 13.95
C LEU A 22 -8.57 5.67 14.21
N VAL A 23 -8.04 6.26 13.15
CA VAL A 23 -6.84 7.11 13.22
C VAL A 23 -7.30 8.55 12.98
N ASN A 24 -6.97 9.44 13.91
CA ASN A 24 -7.07 10.88 13.66
C ASN A 24 -5.87 11.30 12.81
N ASP A 25 -5.96 10.99 11.52
CA ASP A 25 -4.91 11.27 10.55
C ASP A 25 -4.94 12.76 10.19
N VAL A 26 -3.89 13.47 10.59
CA VAL A 26 -3.65 14.88 10.24
C VAL A 26 -2.65 15.01 9.08
N GLY A 27 -2.27 13.88 8.47
CA GLY A 27 -1.34 13.83 7.34
C GLY A 27 -1.92 14.41 6.06
N PHE A 28 -1.02 14.70 5.12
CA PHE A 28 -1.37 15.14 3.78
C PHE A 28 -2.19 14.06 3.05
N ARG A 29 -3.32 14.48 2.44
CA ARG A 29 -4.14 13.63 1.59
C ARG A 29 -4.07 14.13 0.16
N TYR A 30 -3.67 13.24 -0.75
CA TYR A 30 -3.75 13.53 -2.17
C TYR A 30 -5.15 13.20 -2.71
N GLY A 31 -5.74 14.11 -3.48
CA GLY A 31 -7.04 13.94 -4.12
C GLY A 31 -8.24 13.86 -3.15
N GLU A 32 -9.42 13.60 -3.72
CA GLU A 32 -10.68 13.56 -2.98
C GLU A 32 -11.11 12.14 -2.59
N ALA A 33 -12.02 12.05 -1.61
CA ALA A 33 -12.68 10.78 -1.29
C ALA A 33 -13.65 10.39 -2.40
N LYS A 34 -13.73 9.09 -2.65
CA LYS A 34 -14.72 8.49 -3.55
C LYS A 34 -15.92 8.03 -2.74
N SER A 35 -17.11 8.15 -3.34
CA SER A 35 -18.36 7.65 -2.77
C SER A 35 -18.83 6.43 -3.54
N PHE A 36 -19.28 5.41 -2.81
CA PHE A 36 -19.84 4.16 -3.31
C PHE A 36 -21.17 3.90 -2.59
N PRO A 37 -22.11 3.12 -3.16
CA PRO A 37 -23.45 2.94 -2.61
C PRO A 37 -23.47 2.51 -1.13
N GLU A 38 -22.55 1.62 -0.74
CA GLU A 38 -22.42 1.12 0.63
C GLU A 38 -21.43 1.93 1.49
N PHE A 39 -20.57 2.74 0.85
CA PHE A 39 -19.48 3.46 1.50
C PHE A 39 -19.34 4.89 0.97
N ASN A 40 -19.86 5.86 1.73
CA ASN A 40 -19.91 7.27 1.30
C ASN A 40 -18.55 7.99 1.26
N ARG A 41 -17.54 7.49 1.98
CA ARG A 41 -16.19 8.10 2.06
C ARG A 41 -15.11 7.03 2.04
N VAL A 42 -14.71 6.64 0.83
CA VAL A 42 -13.59 5.74 0.57
C VAL A 42 -12.42 6.55 0.03
N ASP A 43 -11.20 6.13 0.35
CA ASP A 43 -10.03 6.83 -0.16
C ASP A 43 -9.81 6.58 -1.66
N ASN A 44 -9.12 7.49 -2.34
CA ASN A 44 -8.74 7.27 -3.73
C ASN A 44 -7.52 6.33 -3.81
N VAL A 45 -7.32 5.73 -4.99
CA VAL A 45 -6.36 4.64 -5.17
C VAL A 45 -4.93 5.18 -5.06
N GLU A 46 -4.71 6.41 -5.50
CA GLU A 46 -3.46 7.14 -5.46
C GLU A 46 -3.01 7.42 -4.01
N ASN A 47 -3.93 7.86 -3.15
CA ASN A 47 -3.66 8.08 -1.74
C ASN A 47 -3.43 6.76 -0.99
N ILE A 48 -4.15 5.70 -1.38
CA ILE A 48 -3.92 4.33 -0.87
C ILE A 48 -2.52 3.86 -1.28
N LEU A 49 -2.14 4.00 -2.55
CA LEU A 49 -0.83 3.57 -3.05
C LEU A 49 0.32 4.29 -2.35
N SER A 50 0.26 5.62 -2.25
CA SER A 50 1.28 6.40 -1.53
C SER A 50 1.39 5.98 -0.05
N ASN A 51 0.27 5.70 0.63
CA ASN A 51 0.30 5.14 1.99
C ASN A 51 1.00 3.77 2.04
N LYS A 52 0.81 2.93 1.02
CA LYS A 52 1.47 1.62 0.92
C LYS A 52 2.97 1.75 0.67
N LEU A 53 3.39 2.69 -0.17
CA LEU A 53 4.81 2.99 -0.39
C LEU A 53 5.48 3.44 0.92
N SER A 54 4.85 4.34 1.69
CA SER A 54 5.36 4.75 3.00
C SER A 54 5.41 3.60 4.01
N ALA A 55 4.40 2.72 4.00
CA ALA A 55 4.35 1.56 4.89
C ALA A 55 5.43 0.52 4.56
N LEU A 56 5.69 0.26 3.28
CA LEU A 56 6.67 -0.73 2.83
C LEU A 56 8.08 -0.49 3.39
N ILE A 57 8.46 0.78 3.55
CA ILE A 57 9.76 1.15 4.13
C ILE A 57 9.76 0.96 5.64
N SER A 58 8.65 1.30 6.32
CA SER A 58 8.56 1.29 7.79
C SER A 58 8.21 -0.06 8.40
N ARG A 59 7.59 -0.98 7.65
CA ARG A 59 7.24 -2.33 8.12
C ARG A 59 7.41 -3.37 7.02
N ASP A 60 7.88 -4.56 7.40
CA ASP A 60 8.02 -5.71 6.49
C ASP A 60 6.75 -6.56 6.46
N GLU A 61 5.61 -5.96 6.10
CA GLU A 61 4.32 -6.65 5.99
C GLU A 61 4.06 -7.14 4.55
N PRO A 62 3.95 -8.47 4.29
CA PRO A 62 3.79 -9.01 2.93
C PRO A 62 2.59 -8.47 2.16
N LYS A 63 1.54 -8.07 2.89
CA LYS A 63 0.33 -7.52 2.29
C LYS A 63 0.58 -6.18 1.58
N ASP A 64 1.51 -5.35 2.08
CA ASP A 64 1.78 -4.07 1.44
C ASP A 64 2.41 -4.24 0.05
N VAL A 65 3.28 -5.24 -0.13
CA VAL A 65 3.84 -5.60 -1.45
C VAL A 65 2.74 -6.05 -2.42
N VAL A 66 1.83 -6.91 -1.95
CA VAL A 66 0.71 -7.40 -2.77
C VAL A 66 -0.26 -6.27 -3.12
N ASP A 67 -0.58 -5.38 -2.18
CA ASP A 67 -1.45 -4.24 -2.44
C ASP A 67 -0.83 -3.30 -3.49
N ILE A 68 0.48 -3.01 -3.42
CA ILE A 68 1.21 -2.22 -4.44
C ILE A 68 1.14 -2.91 -5.80
N TRP A 69 1.43 -4.22 -5.85
CA TRP A 69 1.40 -5.00 -7.09
C TRP A 69 0.02 -4.97 -7.76
N ILE A 70 -1.05 -5.24 -7.00
CA ILE A 70 -2.41 -5.27 -7.53
C ILE A 70 -2.82 -3.88 -8.02
N ILE A 71 -2.52 -2.81 -7.29
CA ILE A 71 -2.85 -1.45 -7.73
C ILE A 71 -2.11 -1.15 -9.03
N ALA A 72 -0.78 -1.28 -9.05
CA ALA A 72 0.05 -0.93 -10.20
C ALA A 72 -0.25 -1.77 -11.46
N LYS A 73 -0.78 -3.00 -11.28
CA LYS A 73 -1.22 -3.84 -12.40
C LYS A 73 -2.54 -3.39 -13.03
N ASN A 74 -3.41 -2.73 -12.27
CA ASN A 74 -4.77 -2.41 -12.71
C ASN A 74 -4.97 -0.95 -13.11
N ILE A 75 -4.01 -0.06 -12.82
CA ILE A 75 -4.07 1.35 -13.19
C ILE A 75 -2.73 1.82 -13.76
N SER A 76 -2.77 2.88 -14.59
CA SER A 76 -1.56 3.64 -14.91
C SER A 76 -1.15 4.44 -13.67
N VAL A 77 0.10 4.29 -13.25
CA VAL A 77 0.64 5.00 -12.08
C VAL A 77 1.58 6.10 -12.57
N ASP A 78 1.42 7.30 -12.01
CA ASP A 78 2.39 8.39 -12.12
C ASP A 78 3.37 8.27 -10.95
N TRP A 79 4.51 7.61 -11.16
CA TRP A 79 5.43 7.28 -10.07
C TRP A 79 6.06 8.51 -9.42
N PRO A 80 6.59 9.51 -10.18
CA PRO A 80 7.12 10.74 -9.60
C PRO A 80 6.14 11.40 -8.63
N LYS A 81 4.86 11.47 -9.01
CA LYS A 81 3.82 12.02 -8.15
C LYS A 81 3.56 11.15 -6.92
N MET A 82 3.49 9.83 -7.07
CA MET A 82 3.27 8.93 -5.94
C MET A 82 4.41 8.98 -4.92
N PHE A 83 5.65 9.13 -5.37
CA PHE A 83 6.79 9.32 -4.49
C PHE A 83 6.82 10.71 -3.85
N GLN A 84 6.40 11.76 -4.55
CA GLN A 84 6.21 13.09 -3.96
C GLN A 84 5.16 13.05 -2.84
N ASP A 85 4.02 12.40 -3.07
CA ASP A 85 2.95 12.26 -2.09
C ASP A 85 3.38 11.39 -0.90
N ALA A 86 4.07 10.27 -1.16
CA ALA A 86 4.60 9.40 -0.11
C ALA A 86 5.64 10.13 0.77
N ASN A 87 6.52 10.95 0.18
CA ASN A 87 7.49 11.76 0.92
C ASN A 87 6.85 12.87 1.75
N SER A 88 5.70 13.39 1.32
CA SER A 88 4.91 14.37 2.09
C SER A 88 4.31 13.76 3.37
N LYS A 89 4.21 12.42 3.44
CA LYS A 89 3.68 11.67 4.58
C LYS A 89 4.77 11.10 5.48
N ALA A 90 5.84 10.59 4.88
CA ALA A 90 7.00 10.06 5.58
C ALA A 90 8.27 10.44 4.80
N ALA A 91 9.22 11.10 5.44
CA ALA A 91 10.45 11.49 4.76
C ALA A 91 11.33 10.27 4.43
N GLY A 92 12.01 10.32 3.28
CA GLY A 92 13.03 9.34 2.90
C GLY A 92 12.48 8.12 2.15
N ILE A 93 11.37 8.27 1.41
CA ILE A 93 10.86 7.22 0.53
C ILE A 93 11.54 7.37 -0.82
N PHE A 94 12.55 6.54 -1.09
CA PHE A 94 13.35 6.60 -2.31
C PHE A 94 12.94 5.50 -3.31
N PRO A 95 12.71 5.82 -4.60
CA PRO A 95 12.32 4.84 -5.61
C PRO A 95 13.24 3.62 -5.72
N PRO A 96 14.59 3.75 -5.69
CA PRO A 96 15.48 2.59 -5.74
C PRO A 96 15.34 1.66 -4.53
N GLU A 97 15.06 2.21 -3.34
CA GLU A 97 14.88 1.42 -2.13
C GLU A 97 13.56 0.64 -2.17
N VAL A 98 12.48 1.28 -2.64
CA VAL A 98 11.20 0.61 -2.89
C VAL A 98 11.37 -0.51 -3.92
N ALA A 99 11.97 -0.22 -5.07
CA ALA A 99 12.20 -1.21 -6.12
C ALA A 99 13.02 -2.41 -5.62
N LYS A 100 14.06 -2.14 -4.81
CA LYS A 100 14.85 -3.20 -4.17
C LYS A 100 13.98 -4.05 -3.25
N LYS A 101 13.21 -3.46 -2.33
CA LYS A 101 12.33 -4.20 -1.42
C LYS A 101 11.29 -5.05 -2.15
N LEU A 102 10.70 -4.51 -3.22
CA LEU A 102 9.74 -5.25 -4.05
C LEU A 102 10.41 -6.45 -4.75
N THR A 103 11.62 -6.26 -5.28
CA THR A 103 12.35 -7.31 -5.99
C THR A 103 12.87 -8.40 -5.05
N GLU A 104 13.29 -8.03 -3.84
CA GLU A 104 13.77 -8.97 -2.82
C GLU A 104 12.63 -9.70 -2.08
N PHE A 105 11.37 -9.34 -2.35
CA PHE A 105 10.23 -9.98 -1.70
C PHE A 105 10.17 -11.48 -2.03
N PRO A 106 10.28 -12.36 -1.02
CA PRO A 106 10.26 -13.79 -1.26
C PRO A 106 8.85 -14.25 -1.60
N THR A 107 8.68 -14.87 -2.77
CA THR A 107 7.37 -15.34 -3.27
C THR A 107 6.70 -16.37 -2.36
N THR A 108 7.45 -17.06 -1.51
CA THR A 108 6.90 -17.94 -0.46
C THR A 108 6.03 -17.17 0.55
N MET A 109 6.21 -15.86 0.70
CA MET A 109 5.36 -15.03 1.56
C MET A 109 3.96 -14.82 0.99
N LEU A 110 3.73 -15.13 -0.30
CA LEU A 110 2.37 -15.12 -0.89
C LEU A 110 1.45 -16.12 -0.17
N GLU A 111 1.99 -17.20 0.39
CA GLU A 111 1.24 -18.22 1.16
C GLU A 111 0.67 -17.65 2.47
N LYS A 112 1.23 -16.54 2.97
CA LYS A 112 0.75 -15.87 4.19
C LYS A 112 -0.41 -14.92 3.94
N ILE A 113 -0.72 -14.65 2.66
CA ILE A 113 -1.79 -13.75 2.28
C ILE A 113 -3.11 -14.52 2.24
N LYS A 114 -4.15 -13.93 2.82
CA LYS A 114 -5.51 -14.47 2.75
C LYS A 114 -6.13 -14.07 1.42
N TRP A 115 -5.94 -14.91 0.41
CA TRP A 115 -6.54 -14.72 -0.91
C TRP A 115 -8.04 -15.03 -0.88
N ILE A 116 -8.83 -14.23 -1.62
CA ILE A 116 -10.25 -14.52 -1.84
C ILE A 116 -10.40 -15.58 -2.95
N ASN A 117 -9.55 -15.46 -3.98
CA ASN A 117 -9.45 -16.41 -5.10
C ASN A 117 -8.15 -17.20 -4.97
N ASP A 118 -7.73 -17.85 -6.06
CA ASP A 118 -6.45 -18.56 -6.09
C ASP A 118 -5.25 -17.62 -5.90
N GLN A 119 -4.25 -18.11 -5.17
CA GLN A 119 -2.96 -17.46 -5.07
C GLN A 119 -2.33 -17.36 -6.49
N PRO A 120 -1.71 -16.22 -6.85
CA PRO A 120 -1.06 -16.09 -8.14
C PRO A 120 0.15 -17.02 -8.27
N GLU A 121 0.42 -17.46 -9.49
CA GLU A 121 1.64 -18.16 -9.82
C GLU A 121 2.86 -17.27 -9.54
N ALA A 122 3.85 -17.83 -8.84
CA ALA A 122 5.04 -17.08 -8.42
C ALA A 122 5.78 -16.44 -9.60
N GLN A 123 5.83 -17.11 -10.76
CA GLN A 123 6.49 -16.60 -11.97
C GLN A 123 5.77 -15.37 -12.54
N VAL A 124 4.43 -15.39 -12.57
CA VAL A 124 3.61 -14.26 -13.02
C VAL A 124 3.81 -13.07 -12.07
N PHE A 125 3.75 -13.32 -10.77
CA PHE A 125 3.99 -12.29 -9.75
C PHE A 125 5.39 -11.66 -9.90
N SER A 126 6.44 -12.46 -10.01
CA SER A 126 7.81 -11.93 -10.15
C SER A 126 8.01 -11.14 -11.45
N ALA A 127 7.39 -11.56 -12.56
CA ALA A 127 7.43 -10.83 -13.82
C ALA A 127 6.75 -9.46 -13.71
N ASP A 128 5.56 -9.42 -13.09
CA ASP A 128 4.82 -8.18 -12.86
C ASP A 128 5.60 -7.23 -11.94
N ILE A 129 6.16 -7.73 -10.84
CA ILE A 129 7.03 -6.93 -9.93
C ILE A 129 8.22 -6.35 -10.70
N THR A 130 8.88 -7.15 -11.54
CA THR A 130 10.00 -6.67 -12.37
C THR A 130 9.57 -5.50 -13.26
N ASN A 131 8.40 -5.60 -13.90
CA ASN A 131 7.87 -4.53 -14.74
C ASN A 131 7.53 -3.27 -13.94
N ILE A 132 6.94 -3.43 -12.76
CA ILE A 132 6.65 -2.32 -11.84
C ILE A 132 7.94 -1.63 -11.41
N CYS A 133 8.95 -2.38 -10.98
CA CYS A 133 10.26 -1.83 -10.60
C CYS A 133 10.92 -1.07 -11.77
N ASN A 134 10.85 -1.61 -12.99
CA ASN A 134 11.36 -0.91 -14.16
C ASN A 134 10.61 0.39 -14.44
N SER A 135 9.28 0.42 -14.25
CA SER A 135 8.48 1.64 -14.39
C SER A 135 8.86 2.69 -13.34
N ILE A 136 9.03 2.26 -12.09
CA ILE A 136 9.46 3.11 -10.97
C ILE A 136 10.81 3.77 -11.27
N LEU A 137 11.78 3.00 -11.76
CA LEU A 137 13.15 3.46 -11.98
C LEU A 137 13.34 4.25 -13.27
N LYS A 138 12.52 3.98 -14.29
CA LYS A 138 12.60 4.69 -15.59
C LYS A 138 12.18 6.15 -15.46
N GLU A 139 11.15 6.43 -14.67
CA GLU A 139 10.62 7.79 -14.46
C GLU A 139 11.49 8.66 -13.53
N GLU A 140 12.60 8.14 -12.98
CA GLU A 140 13.63 8.95 -12.30
C GLU A 140 14.70 9.54 -13.26
N ILE A 141 14.81 9.02 -14.49
CA ILE A 141 15.92 9.32 -15.42
C ILE A 141 15.53 10.38 -16.47
N ASP A 142 14.24 10.70 -16.57
CA ASP A 142 13.69 11.76 -17.44
C ASP A 142 13.43 13.07 -16.67
#